data_AF-A0AAN6UWP7-F1
#
_entry.id   AF-A0AAN6UWP7-F1
#
_cell.length_a   1.000
_cell.length_b   1.000
_cell.length_c   1.000
_cell.angle_alpha   90.00
_cell.angle_beta   90.00
_cell.angle_gamma   90.00
#
_symmetry.space_group_name_H-M   'P 1'
#
loop_
_entity.id
_entity.type
_entity.pdbx_description
1 polymer ?
#
loop_
_entity_poly.entity_id
_entity_poly.type
_entity_poly.pdbx_seq_one_letter_code
_entity_poly.pdbx_strand_id
1 'polypeptide(L)'
;MAEIQSLRQWSVSEPYLETHCSLGEGPYYEPGTNTLRFVDIIKQRLHTVSLTEGPSSLKTLQFSEAITVTADIRGRDPQEALLVGAKQGLAVLDRKTGQYEYVTKFEDEKGDRIRSNDGVVDPNGRFWLGTMTDFNRGPFQPEGSLYRFTHGTAATRTRSGLTIPNSVGFSPDGRTMYFTHSTAREVIAWDYDESGEVSNERVFYRHVGQGEPDGFRVDTEGNLWHAVYGESRVLKISPAGELIGEVKIPTRNATCCELIGGGELAITTAGDDEGEGESKRLGGAVFRVQVGAEGTARYAYKL
;
A
#
# COMPACT_ATOMS: atom_id res chain seq x y z
N MET A 1 -25.17 -26.98 -14.17
CA MET A 1 -25.41 -25.55 -13.91
C MET A 1 -24.49 -25.20 -12.76
N ALA A 2 -23.48 -24.35 -12.99
CA ALA A 2 -22.59 -23.92 -11.91
C ALA A 2 -23.40 -23.03 -10.96
N GLU A 3 -23.42 -23.35 -9.67
CA GLU A 3 -23.96 -22.45 -8.66
C GLU A 3 -23.16 -21.15 -8.72
N ILE A 4 -23.86 -20.04 -8.96
CA ILE A 4 -23.28 -18.70 -8.79
C ILE A 4 -23.07 -18.56 -7.29
N GLN A 5 -21.85 -18.80 -6.80
CA GLN A 5 -21.51 -18.48 -5.42
C GLN A 5 -21.74 -16.99 -5.21
N SER A 6 -22.64 -16.66 -4.29
CA SER A 6 -22.88 -15.27 -3.91
C SER A 6 -21.62 -14.70 -3.25
N LEU A 7 -21.15 -13.55 -3.73
CA LEU A 7 -20.03 -12.83 -3.13
C LEU A 7 -20.31 -12.53 -1.66
N ARG A 8 -19.33 -12.79 -0.79
CA ARG A 8 -19.41 -12.37 0.61
C ARG A 8 -19.34 -10.85 0.70
N GLN A 9 -20.26 -10.23 1.43
CA GLN A 9 -20.33 -8.77 1.56
C GLN A 9 -20.09 -8.33 3.01
N TRP A 10 -19.28 -7.28 3.14
CA TRP A 10 -19.12 -6.50 4.36
C TRP A 10 -19.37 -5.02 4.03
N SER A 11 -19.61 -4.22 5.06
CA SER A 11 -19.81 -2.79 4.90
C SER A 11 -19.40 -2.03 6.15
N VAL A 12 -18.93 -0.80 5.97
CA VAL A 12 -18.72 0.18 7.03
C VAL A 12 -19.27 1.52 6.54
N SER A 13 -19.93 2.26 7.42
CA SER A 13 -20.49 3.60 7.11
C SER A 13 -19.78 4.71 7.88
N GLU A 14 -19.27 4.43 9.07
CA GLU A 14 -18.63 5.43 9.92
C GLU A 14 -17.11 5.39 9.77
N PRO A 15 -16.45 6.55 9.65
CA PRO A 15 -15.00 6.62 9.66
C PRO A 15 -14.45 6.26 11.04
N TYR A 16 -13.29 5.59 11.06
CA TYR A 16 -12.49 5.46 12.27
C TYR A 16 -11.69 6.73 12.54
N LEU A 17 -11.15 7.35 11.49
CA LEU A 17 -10.47 8.66 11.55
C LEU A 17 -10.94 9.55 10.42
N GLU A 18 -11.29 10.80 10.73
CA GLU A 18 -11.59 11.85 9.74
C GLU A 18 -10.35 12.73 9.52
N THR A 19 -9.26 12.12 9.02
CA THR A 19 -7.99 12.82 8.77
C THR A 19 -8.04 13.79 7.59
N HIS A 20 -9.05 13.66 6.72
CA HIS A 20 -9.17 14.39 5.46
C HIS A 20 -7.86 14.38 4.66
N CYS A 21 -7.22 13.21 4.56
CA CYS A 21 -6.00 13.05 3.78
C CYS A 21 -6.25 13.44 2.32
N SER A 22 -5.31 14.15 1.70
CA SER A 22 -5.38 14.39 0.26
C SER A 22 -5.14 13.07 -0.48
N LEU A 23 -4.16 12.28 -0.04
CA LEU A 23 -3.93 10.93 -0.53
C LEU A 23 -3.44 10.04 0.61
N GLY A 24 -4.38 9.47 1.38
CA GLY A 24 -4.06 8.53 2.46
C GLY A 24 -3.58 7.21 1.87
N GLU A 25 -2.43 6.70 2.30
CA GLU A 25 -1.79 5.53 1.68
C GLU A 25 -0.93 4.73 2.66
N GLY A 26 -0.46 3.56 2.20
CA GLY A 26 0.54 2.74 2.87
C GLY A 26 0.21 2.40 4.34
N PRO A 27 -1.03 1.95 4.68
CA PRO A 27 -1.35 1.52 6.02
C PRO A 27 -0.47 0.34 6.45
N TYR A 28 0.05 0.41 7.67
CA TYR A 28 0.92 -0.59 8.25
C TYR A 28 0.54 -0.82 9.71
N TYR A 29 0.26 -2.08 10.06
CA TYR A 29 -0.06 -2.48 11.41
C TYR A 29 1.21 -2.85 12.19
N GLU A 30 1.37 -2.30 13.39
CA GLU A 30 2.45 -2.61 14.33
C GLU A 30 1.85 -3.46 15.49
N PRO A 31 1.91 -4.81 15.43
CA PRO A 31 1.27 -5.67 16.44
C PRO A 31 1.83 -5.47 17.85
N GLY A 32 3.13 -5.17 17.97
CA GLY A 32 3.82 -5.03 19.25
C GLY A 32 3.29 -3.89 20.11
N THR A 33 2.76 -2.82 19.50
CA THR A 33 2.19 -1.66 20.20
C THR A 33 0.70 -1.47 19.91
N ASN A 34 0.10 -2.38 19.12
CA ASN A 34 -1.25 -2.26 18.59
C ASN A 34 -1.52 -0.89 17.92
N THR A 35 -0.62 -0.50 17.02
CA THR A 35 -0.63 0.81 16.36
C THR A 35 -0.86 0.67 14.87
N LEU A 36 -1.62 1.60 14.28
CA LEU A 36 -1.72 1.76 12.83
C LEU A 36 -0.96 3.03 12.42
N ARG A 37 -0.11 2.92 11.41
CA ARG A 37 0.52 4.06 10.74
C ARG A 37 0.15 4.08 9.26
N PHE A 38 0.10 5.27 8.67
CA PHE A 38 -0.24 5.48 7.25
C PHE A 38 0.24 6.87 6.84
N VAL A 39 0.45 7.10 5.55
CA VAL A 39 0.93 8.39 5.04
C VAL A 39 -0.20 9.22 4.43
N ASP A 40 -0.02 10.53 4.38
CA ASP A 40 -0.66 11.38 3.38
C ASP A 40 0.40 11.85 2.40
N ILE A 41 0.43 11.27 1.21
CA ILE A 41 1.50 11.50 0.22
C ILE A 41 1.53 12.96 -0.22
N ILE A 42 0.35 13.53 -0.50
CA ILE A 42 0.23 14.88 -1.05
C ILE A 42 0.46 15.93 0.05
N LYS A 43 -0.05 15.71 1.27
CA LYS A 43 0.22 16.62 2.40
C LYS A 43 1.56 16.37 3.08
N GLN A 44 2.33 15.37 2.64
CA GLN A 44 3.66 15.04 3.15
C GLN A 44 3.65 14.71 4.65
N ARG A 45 2.73 13.83 5.07
CA ARG A 45 2.55 13.48 6.48
C ARG A 45 2.66 11.99 6.72
N LEU A 46 3.13 11.62 7.92
CA LEU A 46 3.00 10.28 8.48
C LEU A 46 2.10 10.36 9.71
N HIS A 47 1.00 9.62 9.67
CA HIS A 47 0.07 9.48 10.77
C HIS A 47 0.39 8.21 11.57
N THR A 48 0.15 8.24 12.88
CA THR A 48 0.28 7.10 13.78
C THR A 48 -0.83 7.18 14.82
N VAL A 49 -1.58 6.09 15.01
CA VAL A 49 -2.70 6.02 15.97
C VAL A 49 -2.64 4.70 16.74
N SER A 50 -2.79 4.76 18.06
CA SER A 50 -2.98 3.57 18.90
C SER A 50 -4.39 3.04 18.70
N LEU A 51 -4.52 1.77 18.30
CA LEU A 51 -5.83 1.12 18.16
C LEU A 51 -6.45 0.78 19.51
N THR A 52 -5.63 0.75 20.58
CA THR A 52 -6.09 0.56 21.97
C THR A 52 -6.66 1.85 22.55
N GLU A 53 -5.97 2.99 22.37
CA GLU A 53 -6.42 4.28 22.90
C GLU A 53 -7.48 4.94 22.00
N GLY A 54 -7.49 4.60 20.72
CA GLY A 54 -8.45 5.11 19.74
C GLY A 54 -8.05 6.44 19.09
N PRO A 55 -9.00 7.09 18.38
CA PRO A 55 -8.73 8.26 17.53
C PRO A 55 -8.03 9.44 18.21
N SER A 56 -8.26 9.64 19.51
CA SER A 56 -7.63 10.73 20.28
C SER A 56 -6.11 10.59 20.41
N SER A 57 -5.55 9.41 20.13
CA SER A 57 -4.10 9.14 20.17
C SER A 57 -3.36 9.49 18.87
N LEU A 58 -4.07 9.99 17.84
CA LEU A 58 -3.48 10.31 16.55
C LEU A 58 -2.34 11.32 16.67
N LYS A 59 -1.15 10.90 16.22
CA LYS A 59 0.04 11.74 16.07
C LYS A 59 0.38 11.88 14.60
N THR A 60 0.95 13.02 14.24
CA THR A 60 1.33 13.34 12.86
C THR A 60 2.73 13.92 12.81
N LEU A 61 3.58 13.36 11.95
CA LEU A 61 4.84 13.96 11.52
C LEU A 61 4.65 14.64 10.17
N GLN A 62 5.24 15.82 10.00
CA GLN A 62 5.21 16.61 8.76
C GLN A 62 6.60 16.59 8.14
N PHE A 63 6.66 16.36 6.83
CA PHE A 63 7.90 16.32 6.04
C PHE A 63 7.94 17.47 5.03
N SER A 64 9.13 17.68 4.46
CA SER A 64 9.38 18.62 3.35
C SER A 64 9.23 17.98 1.97
N GLU A 65 9.15 16.65 1.89
CA GLU A 65 8.89 15.91 0.67
C GLU A 65 7.94 14.75 0.93
N ALA A 66 7.40 14.18 -0.15
CA ALA A 66 6.49 13.05 -0.05
C ALA A 66 7.19 11.82 0.52
N ILE A 67 6.62 11.26 1.59
CA ILE A 67 6.84 9.89 2.04
C ILE A 67 5.65 9.08 1.55
N THR A 68 5.90 7.98 0.84
CA THR A 68 4.85 7.24 0.12
C THR A 68 4.51 5.90 0.76
N VAL A 69 5.44 5.32 1.51
CA VAL A 69 5.25 4.05 2.20
C VAL A 69 6.23 3.92 3.36
N THR A 70 5.91 3.07 4.33
CA THR A 70 6.76 2.80 5.50
C THR A 70 7.00 1.30 5.68
N ALA A 71 8.12 0.94 6.29
CA ALA A 71 8.42 -0.42 6.71
C ALA A 71 9.32 -0.44 7.95
N ASP A 72 9.41 -1.62 8.56
CA ASP A 72 10.30 -1.86 9.69
C ASP A 72 11.71 -2.18 9.21
N ILE A 73 12.70 -1.84 10.04
CA ILE A 73 14.11 -2.19 9.82
C ILE A 73 14.47 -3.32 10.77
N ARG A 74 15.06 -4.39 10.24
CA ARG A 74 15.46 -5.56 11.02
C ARG A 74 16.45 -5.14 12.11
N GLY A 75 16.16 -5.52 13.35
CA GLY A 75 17.04 -5.24 14.50
C GLY A 75 16.99 -3.80 15.02
N ARG A 76 16.03 -2.98 14.55
CA ARG A 76 15.74 -1.66 15.13
C ARG A 76 14.34 -1.65 15.72
N ASP A 77 14.15 -0.86 16.77
CA ASP A 77 12.82 -0.63 17.33
C ASP A 77 12.00 0.22 16.33
N PRO A 78 10.87 -0.28 15.81
CA PRO A 78 10.04 0.50 14.90
C PRO A 78 9.47 1.75 15.57
N GLN A 79 9.41 1.85 16.90
CA GLN A 79 9.03 3.09 17.60
C GLN A 79 10.10 4.18 17.53
N GLU A 80 11.34 3.83 17.20
CA GLU A 80 12.44 4.79 17.09
C GLU A 80 12.81 5.09 15.64
N ALA A 81 12.92 4.06 14.80
CA ALA A 81 13.39 4.20 13.44
C ALA A 81 12.61 3.35 12.43
N LEU A 82 12.26 3.96 11.30
CA LEU A 82 11.54 3.32 10.21
C LEU A 82 12.34 3.40 8.92
N LEU A 83 12.15 2.43 8.05
CA LEU A 83 12.45 2.62 6.64
C LEU A 83 11.26 3.33 5.99
N VAL A 84 11.54 4.29 5.12
CA VAL A 84 10.52 4.99 4.36
C VAL A 84 10.86 5.02 2.88
N GLY A 85 9.84 4.82 2.04
CA GLY A 85 9.89 5.24 0.64
C GLY A 85 9.73 6.76 0.61
N ALA A 86 10.83 7.47 0.41
CA ALA A 86 10.84 8.91 0.17
C ALA A 86 10.83 9.17 -1.33
N LYS A 87 10.54 10.40 -1.75
CA LYS A 87 10.38 10.79 -3.17
C LYS A 87 11.44 10.17 -4.09
N GLN A 88 12.72 10.20 -3.67
CA GLN A 88 13.85 9.79 -4.51
C GLN A 88 14.46 8.43 -4.15
N GLY A 89 13.84 7.63 -3.29
CA GLY A 89 14.35 6.29 -2.92
C GLY A 89 14.05 5.90 -1.49
N LEU A 90 14.96 5.17 -0.86
CA LEU A 90 14.82 4.72 0.52
C LEU A 90 15.58 5.61 1.48
N ALA A 91 14.92 5.95 2.59
CA ALA A 91 15.52 6.67 3.70
C ALA A 91 15.23 5.97 5.03
N VAL A 92 16.09 6.20 6.02
CA VAL A 92 15.83 5.85 7.41
C VAL A 92 15.28 7.09 8.09
N LEU A 93 14.06 7.00 8.61
CA LEU A 93 13.38 8.02 9.40
C LEU A 93 13.64 7.79 10.88
N ASP A 94 14.11 8.82 11.58
CA ASP A 94 14.04 8.92 13.05
C ASP A 94 12.65 9.45 13.43
N ARG A 95 11.84 8.63 14.10
CA ARG A 95 10.46 8.98 14.49
C ARG A 95 10.40 10.04 15.59
N LYS A 96 11.44 10.21 16.40
CA LYS A 96 11.46 11.18 17.49
C LYS A 96 11.70 12.58 16.95
N THR A 97 12.60 12.72 15.98
CA THR A 97 12.99 14.02 15.42
C THR A 97 12.24 14.36 14.13
N GLY A 98 11.66 13.37 13.45
CA GLY A 98 11.08 13.52 12.11
C GLY A 98 12.11 13.69 11.00
N GLN A 99 13.41 13.63 11.32
CA GLN A 99 14.48 13.69 10.33
C GLN A 99 14.67 12.35 9.64
N TYR A 100 15.05 12.37 8.37
CA TYR A 100 15.32 11.16 7.61
C TYR A 100 16.57 11.33 6.74
N GLU A 101 17.28 10.22 6.55
CA GLU A 101 18.51 10.18 5.75
C GLU A 101 18.39 9.12 4.67
N TYR A 102 18.69 9.49 3.43
CA TYR A 102 18.67 8.55 2.30
C TYR A 102 19.74 7.47 2.48
N VAL A 103 19.29 6.22 2.48
CA VAL A 103 20.16 5.03 2.43
C VAL A 103 20.57 4.76 0.99
N THR A 104 19.61 4.86 0.07
CA THR A 104 19.83 4.60 -1.36
C THR A 104 18.80 5.38 -2.16
N LYS A 105 19.27 6.17 -3.12
CA LYS A 105 18.41 6.88 -4.07
C LYS A 105 18.22 6.05 -5.34
N PHE A 106 17.16 6.33 -6.09
CA PHE A 106 17.05 5.86 -7.46
C PHE A 106 18.20 6.43 -8.30
N GLU A 107 18.79 5.59 -9.15
CA GLU A 107 19.59 6.06 -10.27
C GLU A 107 18.62 6.48 -11.39
N ASP A 108 18.05 7.69 -11.27
CA ASP A 108 17.08 8.20 -12.24
C ASP A 108 17.53 9.53 -12.85
N GLU A 109 17.64 9.55 -14.18
CA GLU A 109 17.98 10.73 -14.98
C GLU A 109 16.83 11.74 -15.04
N LYS A 110 15.61 11.35 -14.64
CA LYS A 110 14.39 12.16 -14.78
C LYS A 110 14.17 13.18 -13.65
N GLY A 111 15.05 13.20 -12.65
CA GLY A 111 15.04 14.20 -11.57
C GLY A 111 13.68 14.31 -10.86
N ASP A 112 13.18 15.53 -10.69
CA ASP A 112 11.94 15.83 -9.95
C ASP A 112 10.64 15.40 -10.66
N ARG A 113 10.72 14.82 -11.86
CA ARG A 113 9.56 14.32 -12.61
C ARG A 113 8.97 13.05 -12.03
N ILE A 114 9.78 12.24 -11.35
CA ILE A 114 9.40 10.94 -10.82
C ILE A 114 9.37 11.00 -9.29
N ARG A 115 8.41 10.31 -8.70
CA ARG A 115 8.36 10.01 -7.27
C ARG A 115 8.20 8.51 -7.05
N SER A 116 8.60 8.04 -5.88
CA SER A 116 8.13 6.77 -5.33
C SER A 116 6.61 6.76 -5.16
N ASN A 117 6.06 5.54 -5.09
CA ASN A 117 4.65 5.28 -4.83
C ASN A 117 4.57 4.16 -3.78
N ASP A 118 3.89 3.05 -4.06
CA ASP A 118 3.78 1.94 -3.12
C ASP A 118 5.02 1.04 -3.10
N GLY A 119 5.21 0.33 -1.98
CA GLY A 119 6.33 -0.58 -1.80
C GLY A 119 6.19 -1.51 -0.60
N VAL A 120 7.04 -2.52 -0.55
CA VAL A 120 6.99 -3.54 0.51
C VAL A 120 8.36 -4.16 0.72
N VAL A 121 8.59 -4.69 1.92
CA VAL A 121 9.73 -5.57 2.18
C VAL A 121 9.38 -7.01 1.77
N ASP A 122 10.27 -7.65 1.03
CA ASP A 122 10.13 -9.05 0.62
C ASP A 122 10.57 -10.06 1.70
N PRO A 123 10.29 -11.36 1.52
CA PRO A 123 10.64 -12.40 2.51
C PRO A 123 12.13 -12.46 2.88
N ASN A 124 12.98 -11.95 1.99
CA ASN A 124 14.43 -11.95 2.15
C ASN A 124 14.97 -10.65 2.73
N GLY A 125 14.10 -9.69 3.09
CA GLY A 125 14.46 -8.42 3.68
C GLY A 125 14.98 -7.40 2.67
N ARG A 126 14.70 -7.57 1.37
CA ARG A 126 14.92 -6.55 0.34
C ARG A 126 13.68 -5.69 0.23
N PHE A 127 13.81 -4.47 -0.26
CA PHE A 127 12.66 -3.58 -0.42
C PHE A 127 12.29 -3.44 -1.89
N TRP A 128 11.01 -3.53 -2.21
CA TRP A 128 10.45 -3.31 -3.54
C TRP A 128 9.68 -2.00 -3.54
N LEU A 129 9.99 -1.09 -4.47
CA LEU A 129 9.40 0.25 -4.52
C LEU A 129 9.05 0.63 -5.97
N GLY A 130 7.79 0.98 -6.20
CA GLY A 130 7.32 1.51 -7.46
C GLY A 130 7.62 3.01 -7.59
N THR A 131 7.80 3.47 -8.83
CA THR A 131 7.89 4.90 -9.15
C THR A 131 6.92 5.29 -10.25
N MET A 132 6.47 6.54 -10.24
CA MET A 132 5.57 7.11 -11.25
C MET A 132 5.84 8.59 -11.46
N THR A 133 5.25 9.16 -12.51
CA THR A 133 5.25 10.62 -12.69
C THR A 133 4.63 11.30 -11.46
N ASP A 134 5.32 12.29 -10.92
CA ASP A 134 4.89 13.05 -9.75
C ASP A 134 3.70 13.95 -10.07
N PHE A 135 2.92 14.29 -9.04
CA PHE A 135 1.84 15.25 -9.16
C PHE A 135 2.38 16.60 -9.62
N ASN A 136 1.58 17.34 -10.39
CA ASN A 136 1.99 18.65 -10.92
C ASN A 136 3.25 18.60 -11.81
N ARG A 137 3.55 17.46 -12.43
CA ARG A 137 4.64 17.28 -13.42
C ARG A 137 4.11 16.88 -14.80
N GLY A 138 2.86 17.23 -15.10
CA GLY A 138 2.19 16.89 -16.35
C GLY A 138 1.40 15.59 -16.24
N PRO A 139 0.89 15.06 -17.38
CA PRO A 139 0.12 13.83 -17.38
C PRO A 139 0.97 12.64 -16.95
N PHE A 140 0.36 11.65 -16.29
CA PHE A 140 1.01 10.37 -16.03
C PHE A 140 1.39 9.71 -17.36
N GLN A 141 2.65 9.30 -17.47
CA GLN A 141 3.23 8.64 -18.64
C GLN A 141 3.82 7.29 -18.20
N PRO A 142 4.01 6.32 -19.12
CA PRO A 142 4.63 5.02 -18.82
C PRO A 142 6.14 5.16 -18.59
N GLU A 143 6.53 5.98 -17.62
CA GLU A 143 7.90 6.36 -17.30
C GLU A 143 8.38 5.80 -15.97
N GLY A 144 7.43 5.27 -15.18
CA GLY A 144 7.65 4.62 -13.91
C GLY A 144 8.32 3.28 -14.03
N SER A 145 8.80 2.78 -12.89
CA SER A 145 9.54 1.53 -12.80
C SER A 145 9.30 0.87 -11.46
N LEU A 146 9.55 -0.44 -11.38
CA LEU A 146 9.63 -1.17 -10.14
C LEU A 146 11.11 -1.40 -9.82
N TYR A 147 11.52 -1.07 -8.61
CA TYR A 147 12.90 -1.22 -8.14
C TYR A 147 12.98 -2.18 -6.97
N ARG A 148 14.05 -2.97 -6.94
CA ARG A 148 14.46 -3.81 -5.81
C ARG A 148 15.72 -3.21 -5.16
N PHE A 149 15.64 -2.97 -3.86
CA PHE A 149 16.72 -2.44 -3.04
C PHE A 149 17.26 -3.53 -2.14
N THR A 150 18.56 -3.78 -2.26
CA THR A 150 19.34 -4.64 -1.37
C THR A 150 20.36 -3.75 -0.66
N HIS A 151 20.50 -3.89 0.66
CA HIS A 151 21.43 -3.03 1.39
C HIS A 151 22.87 -3.18 0.88
N GLY A 152 23.57 -2.04 0.81
CA GLY A 152 24.95 -1.97 0.35
C GLY A 152 25.11 -2.06 -1.17
N THR A 153 24.02 -2.14 -1.95
CA THR A 153 24.05 -2.15 -3.42
C THR A 153 23.19 -1.04 -4.00
N ALA A 154 23.46 -0.66 -5.26
CA ALA A 154 22.56 0.21 -6.01
C ALA A 154 21.17 -0.44 -6.18
N ALA A 155 20.14 0.40 -6.35
CA ALA A 155 18.79 -0.06 -6.62
C ALA A 155 18.73 -0.75 -7.98
N THR A 156 18.22 -1.98 -8.02
CA THR A 156 18.05 -2.73 -9.28
C THR A 156 16.68 -2.41 -9.88
N ARG A 157 16.63 -1.88 -11.10
CA ARG A 157 15.37 -1.72 -11.85
C ARG A 157 14.90 -3.07 -12.36
N THR A 158 13.77 -3.57 -11.88
CA THR A 158 13.24 -4.90 -12.21
C THR A 158 12.16 -4.87 -13.29
N ARG A 159 11.41 -3.76 -13.40
CA ARG A 159 10.43 -3.52 -14.48
C ARG A 159 10.40 -2.03 -14.83
N SER A 160 10.17 -1.71 -16.10
CA SER A 160 10.02 -0.33 -16.61
C SER A 160 8.75 -0.17 -17.42
N GLY A 161 8.42 1.06 -17.81
CA GLY A 161 7.24 1.33 -18.65
C GLY A 161 5.93 1.36 -17.87
N LEU A 162 6.00 1.61 -16.56
CA LEU A 162 4.83 1.60 -15.67
C LEU A 162 4.23 3.01 -15.59
N THR A 163 2.91 3.12 -15.69
CA THR A 163 2.23 4.42 -15.53
C THR A 163 1.94 4.70 -14.06
N ILE A 164 1.25 3.78 -13.39
CA ILE A 164 0.94 3.83 -11.96
C ILE A 164 1.19 2.43 -11.37
N PRO A 165 2.41 2.15 -10.87
CA PRO A 165 2.70 0.94 -10.12
C PRO A 165 2.20 1.08 -8.68
N ASN A 166 1.43 0.09 -8.24
CA ASN A 166 0.91 0.01 -6.89
C ASN A 166 1.34 -1.30 -6.22
N SER A 167 0.62 -1.71 -5.17
CA SER A 167 1.04 -2.75 -4.22
C SER A 167 1.80 -3.92 -4.82
N VAL A 168 2.89 -4.23 -4.14
CA VAL A 168 3.59 -5.49 -4.21
C VAL A 168 3.24 -6.28 -2.95
N GLY A 169 3.03 -7.58 -3.10
CA GLY A 169 2.85 -8.48 -1.97
C GLY A 169 3.25 -9.90 -2.31
N PHE A 170 3.24 -10.77 -1.31
CA PHE A 170 3.73 -12.14 -1.45
C PHE A 170 2.69 -13.14 -0.95
N SER A 171 2.61 -14.29 -1.61
CA SER A 171 1.83 -15.43 -1.12
C SER A 171 2.31 -15.86 0.28
N PRO A 172 1.47 -16.55 1.07
CA PRO A 172 1.85 -16.98 2.42
C PRO A 172 3.11 -17.85 2.48
N ASP A 173 3.37 -18.63 1.42
CA ASP A 173 4.59 -19.45 1.29
C ASP A 173 5.80 -18.67 0.75
N GLY A 174 5.63 -17.39 0.40
CA GLY A 174 6.68 -16.53 -0.13
C GLY A 174 7.14 -16.85 -1.55
N ARG A 175 6.44 -17.73 -2.29
CA ARG A 175 6.88 -18.22 -3.62
C ARG A 175 6.22 -17.52 -4.79
N THR A 176 5.17 -16.74 -4.57
CA THR A 176 4.51 -15.92 -5.58
C THR A 176 4.60 -14.46 -5.15
N MET A 177 5.06 -13.60 -6.07
CA MET A 177 4.99 -12.15 -5.93
C MET A 177 3.82 -11.62 -6.74
N TYR A 178 2.96 -10.83 -6.12
CA TYR A 178 1.85 -10.12 -6.74
C TYR A 178 2.21 -8.64 -6.90
N PHE A 179 1.72 -8.02 -7.96
CA PHE A 179 1.94 -6.60 -8.26
C PHE A 179 0.74 -5.98 -8.96
N THR A 180 0.30 -4.81 -8.49
CA THR A 180 -0.78 -4.07 -9.13
C THR A 180 -0.24 -3.04 -10.13
N HIS A 181 -0.73 -3.09 -11.37
CA HIS A 181 -0.59 -1.99 -12.33
C HIS A 181 -1.96 -1.34 -12.55
N SER A 182 -2.21 -0.23 -11.86
CA SER A 182 -3.54 0.39 -11.73
C SER A 182 -4.16 0.77 -13.08
N THR A 183 -3.40 1.43 -13.95
CA THR A 183 -3.89 1.84 -15.28
C THR A 183 -4.14 0.67 -16.23
N ALA A 184 -3.49 -0.48 -15.99
CA ALA A 184 -3.75 -1.72 -16.72
C ALA A 184 -4.94 -2.50 -16.14
N ARG A 185 -5.41 -2.13 -14.94
CA ARG A 185 -6.46 -2.82 -14.17
C ARG A 185 -6.13 -4.30 -13.92
N GLU A 186 -4.86 -4.59 -13.69
CA GLU A 186 -4.35 -5.95 -13.55
C GLU A 186 -3.52 -6.11 -12.28
N VAL A 187 -3.71 -7.26 -11.62
CA VAL A 187 -2.75 -7.85 -10.70
C VAL A 187 -1.95 -8.86 -11.48
N ILE A 188 -0.65 -8.63 -11.54
CA ILE A 188 0.33 -9.49 -12.18
C ILE A 188 0.94 -10.38 -11.09
N ALA A 189 1.14 -11.66 -11.39
CA ALA A 189 1.88 -12.57 -10.54
C ALA A 189 3.14 -13.07 -11.23
N TRP A 190 4.17 -13.31 -10.43
CA TRP A 190 5.39 -14.00 -10.80
C TRP A 190 5.70 -15.10 -9.79
N ASP A 191 6.42 -16.11 -10.26
CA ASP A 191 7.17 -16.98 -9.37
C ASP A 191 8.35 -16.19 -8.81
N TYR A 192 8.52 -16.23 -7.49
CA TYR A 192 9.56 -15.51 -6.75
C TYR A 192 10.47 -16.49 -6.03
N ASP A 193 11.78 -16.26 -6.09
CA ASP A 193 12.78 -17.11 -5.44
C ASP A 193 13.58 -16.38 -4.36
N GLU A 194 14.35 -17.14 -3.58
CA GLU A 194 15.16 -16.60 -2.49
C GLU A 194 16.27 -15.63 -2.96
N SER A 195 16.70 -15.74 -4.22
CA SER A 195 17.66 -14.80 -4.81
C SER A 195 17.04 -13.43 -5.07
N GLY A 196 15.70 -13.35 -5.08
CA GLY A 196 14.91 -12.15 -5.31
C GLY A 196 14.57 -11.93 -6.77
N GLU A 197 14.82 -12.93 -7.62
CA GLU A 197 14.45 -12.90 -9.04
C GLU A 197 13.00 -13.33 -9.22
N VAL A 198 12.39 -12.83 -10.31
CA VAL A 198 10.99 -13.09 -10.67
C VAL A 198 10.92 -13.73 -12.05
N SER A 199 10.02 -14.69 -12.23
CA SER A 199 9.82 -15.39 -13.51
C SER A 199 8.36 -15.80 -13.70
N ASN A 200 8.03 -16.37 -14.87
CA ASN A 200 6.68 -16.90 -15.19
C ASN A 200 5.55 -15.88 -14.97
N GLU A 201 5.71 -14.69 -15.56
CA GLU A 201 4.72 -13.61 -15.53
C GLU A 201 3.35 -14.08 -16.01
N ARG A 202 2.31 -13.76 -15.24
CA ARG A 202 0.92 -14.07 -15.56
C ARG A 202 -0.01 -13.02 -14.98
N VAL A 203 -1.12 -12.76 -15.67
CA VAL A 203 -2.22 -11.99 -15.07
C VAL A 203 -2.92 -12.89 -14.07
N PHE A 204 -2.84 -12.51 -12.79
CA PHE A 204 -3.50 -13.23 -11.69
C PHE A 204 -4.96 -12.81 -11.57
N TYR A 205 -5.23 -11.52 -11.68
CA TYR A 205 -6.57 -10.96 -11.63
C TYR A 205 -6.68 -9.77 -12.57
N ARG A 206 -7.78 -9.67 -13.32
CA ARG A 206 -8.12 -8.49 -14.12
C ARG A 206 -9.40 -7.88 -13.56
N HIS A 207 -9.30 -6.63 -13.11
CA HIS A 207 -10.43 -5.91 -12.55
C HIS A 207 -11.47 -5.59 -13.63
N VAL A 208 -12.70 -6.02 -13.40
CA VAL A 208 -13.85 -5.76 -14.29
C VAL A 208 -14.66 -4.62 -13.68
N GLY A 209 -14.19 -3.40 -13.92
CA GLY A 209 -14.79 -2.18 -13.40
C GLY A 209 -14.20 -0.93 -14.06
N GLN A 210 -14.64 0.24 -13.61
CA GLN A 210 -14.20 1.55 -14.12
C GLN A 210 -13.15 2.21 -13.23
N GLY A 211 -13.08 1.82 -11.97
CA GLY A 211 -12.06 2.26 -11.03
C GLY A 211 -10.70 1.65 -11.33
N GLU A 212 -9.73 2.08 -10.53
CA GLU A 212 -8.35 1.64 -10.62
C GLU A 212 -8.01 0.79 -9.41
N PRO A 213 -7.63 -0.49 -9.60
CA PRO A 213 -7.11 -1.29 -8.51
C PRO A 213 -5.86 -0.62 -7.95
N ASP A 214 -5.80 -0.47 -6.64
CA ASP A 214 -4.79 0.33 -5.96
C ASP A 214 -3.97 -0.58 -5.03
N GLY A 215 -3.88 -0.26 -3.74
CA GLY A 215 -3.17 -1.05 -2.75
C GLY A 215 -3.91 -2.31 -2.27
N PHE A 216 -3.16 -3.38 -1.95
CA PHE A 216 -3.71 -4.63 -1.43
C PHE A 216 -2.93 -5.23 -0.26
N ARG A 217 -3.60 -6.12 0.48
CA ARG A 217 -3.01 -6.96 1.51
C ARG A 217 -3.36 -8.44 1.33
N VAL A 218 -2.38 -9.32 1.51
CA VAL A 218 -2.57 -10.78 1.48
C VAL A 218 -2.90 -11.30 2.88
N ASP A 219 -3.94 -12.11 3.00
CA ASP A 219 -4.30 -12.82 4.23
C ASP A 219 -3.60 -14.18 4.37
N THR A 220 -3.68 -14.80 5.54
CA THR A 220 -3.04 -16.08 5.86
C THR A 220 -3.58 -17.27 5.05
N GLU A 221 -4.76 -17.13 4.44
CA GLU A 221 -5.35 -18.10 3.50
C GLU A 221 -4.92 -17.83 2.04
N GLY A 222 -4.15 -16.77 1.80
CA GLY A 222 -3.66 -16.39 0.47
C GLY A 222 -4.64 -15.56 -0.36
N ASN A 223 -5.72 -15.04 0.23
CA ASN A 223 -6.62 -14.13 -0.47
C ASN A 223 -6.02 -12.72 -0.50
N LEU A 224 -6.25 -12.00 -1.60
CA LEU A 224 -5.92 -10.57 -1.73
C LEU A 224 -7.13 -9.73 -1.32
N TRP A 225 -6.91 -8.83 -0.37
CA TRP A 225 -7.81 -7.72 -0.04
C TRP A 225 -7.36 -6.49 -0.81
N HIS A 226 -8.10 -6.06 -1.82
CA HIS A 226 -7.62 -5.10 -2.83
C HIS A 226 -8.51 -3.87 -2.92
N ALA A 227 -7.99 -2.71 -2.50
CA ALA A 227 -8.69 -1.44 -2.63
C ALA A 227 -8.86 -1.06 -4.10
N VAL A 228 -10.01 -0.46 -4.43
CA VAL A 228 -10.30 0.02 -5.78
C VAL A 228 -10.67 1.51 -5.73
N TYR A 229 -9.74 2.33 -6.22
CA TYR A 229 -9.92 3.77 -6.33
C TYR A 229 -11.04 4.08 -7.32
N GLY A 230 -12.01 4.90 -6.89
CA GLY A 230 -13.16 5.33 -7.68
C GLY A 230 -14.40 4.42 -7.59
N GLU A 231 -14.36 3.32 -6.82
CA GLU A 231 -15.45 2.33 -6.75
C GLU A 231 -16.01 2.03 -5.35
N SER A 232 -15.59 2.78 -4.33
CA SER A 232 -16.15 2.65 -2.98
C SER A 232 -16.05 1.26 -2.37
N ARG A 233 -14.99 0.51 -2.70
CA ARG A 233 -14.85 -0.88 -2.25
C ARG A 233 -13.42 -1.38 -2.10
N VAL A 234 -13.30 -2.41 -1.27
CA VAL A 234 -12.16 -3.32 -1.23
C VAL A 234 -12.63 -4.71 -1.64
N LEU A 235 -12.00 -5.32 -2.62
CA LEU A 235 -12.32 -6.67 -3.11
C LEU A 235 -11.62 -7.73 -2.26
N LYS A 236 -12.21 -8.92 -2.14
CA LYS A 236 -11.54 -10.14 -1.67
C LYS A 236 -11.40 -11.09 -2.85
N ILE A 237 -10.17 -11.36 -3.27
CA ILE A 237 -9.81 -12.22 -4.41
C ILE A 237 -9.14 -13.49 -3.88
N SER A 238 -9.60 -14.66 -4.29
CA SER A 238 -9.08 -15.96 -3.84
C SER A 238 -7.68 -16.23 -4.38
N PRO A 239 -6.93 -17.21 -3.81
CA PRO A 239 -5.65 -17.66 -4.37
C PRO A 239 -5.73 -18.18 -5.81
N ALA A 240 -6.93 -18.45 -6.33
CA ALA A 240 -7.17 -18.85 -7.71
C ALA A 240 -7.39 -17.65 -8.66
N GLY A 241 -7.36 -16.42 -8.15
CA GLY A 241 -7.65 -15.22 -8.94
C GLY A 241 -9.15 -14.95 -9.12
N GLU A 242 -10.00 -15.50 -8.25
CA GLU A 242 -11.46 -15.36 -8.35
C GLU A 242 -11.99 -14.34 -7.34
N LEU A 243 -12.89 -13.46 -7.77
CA LEU A 243 -13.57 -12.54 -6.86
C LEU A 243 -14.54 -13.34 -5.97
N ILE A 244 -14.33 -13.29 -4.66
CA ILE A 244 -15.12 -14.07 -3.66
C ILE A 244 -15.80 -13.18 -2.60
N GLY A 245 -15.48 -11.89 -2.54
CA GLY A 245 -16.18 -10.95 -1.67
C GLY A 245 -15.82 -9.49 -1.89
N GLU A 246 -16.50 -8.60 -1.18
CA GLU A 246 -16.23 -7.16 -1.19
C GLU A 246 -16.62 -6.48 0.13
N VAL A 247 -15.85 -5.47 0.51
CA VAL A 247 -16.18 -4.48 1.55
C VAL A 247 -16.67 -3.22 0.88
N LYS A 248 -17.85 -2.73 1.24
CA LYS A 248 -18.37 -1.42 0.80
C LYS A 248 -18.02 -0.32 1.81
N ILE A 249 -17.57 0.83 1.30
CA ILE A 249 -17.24 2.02 2.10
C ILE A 249 -18.00 3.25 1.56
N PRO A 250 -18.19 4.32 2.35
CA PRO A 250 -19.04 5.45 1.97
C PRO A 250 -18.30 6.53 1.14
N THR A 251 -17.10 6.24 0.65
CA THR A 251 -16.32 7.13 -0.22
C THR A 251 -15.70 6.36 -1.37
N ARG A 252 -15.58 7.00 -2.53
CA ARG A 252 -15.17 6.36 -3.79
C ARG A 252 -13.70 5.96 -3.81
N ASN A 253 -12.85 6.75 -3.17
CA ASN A 253 -11.41 6.72 -3.40
C ASN A 253 -10.70 5.85 -2.35
N ALA A 254 -11.03 4.55 -2.31
CA ALA A 254 -10.25 3.57 -1.54
C ALA A 254 -8.85 3.43 -2.15
N THR A 255 -7.81 3.61 -1.35
CA THR A 255 -6.42 3.64 -1.83
C THR A 255 -5.64 2.40 -1.45
N CYS A 256 -5.73 1.97 -0.18
CA CYS A 256 -5.02 0.79 0.30
C CYS A 256 -5.72 0.21 1.53
N CYS A 257 -5.29 -0.97 1.96
CA CYS A 257 -5.84 -1.62 3.14
C CYS A 257 -4.79 -2.44 3.92
N GLU A 258 -5.07 -2.66 5.20
CA GLU A 258 -4.23 -3.47 6.09
C GLU A 258 -5.10 -4.33 7.00
N LEU A 259 -4.78 -5.62 7.11
CA LEU A 259 -5.40 -6.51 8.09
C LEU A 259 -4.72 -6.28 9.45
N ILE A 260 -5.51 -5.82 10.42
CA ILE A 260 -5.09 -5.47 11.77
C ILE A 260 -5.55 -6.55 12.77
N GLY A 261 -5.12 -6.42 14.03
CA GLY A 261 -5.47 -7.36 15.09
C GLY A 261 -6.99 -7.54 15.27
N GLY A 262 -7.40 -8.73 15.72
CA GLY A 262 -8.83 -9.04 15.94
C GLY A 262 -9.61 -9.39 14.67
N GLY A 263 -8.96 -9.48 13.52
CA GLY A 263 -9.60 -9.85 12.25
C GLY A 263 -10.31 -8.68 11.56
N GLU A 264 -9.87 -7.45 11.83
CA GLU A 264 -10.39 -6.25 11.17
C GLU A 264 -9.52 -5.85 9.97
N LEU A 265 -10.13 -5.13 9.04
CA LEU A 265 -9.47 -4.49 7.90
C LEU A 265 -9.51 -2.98 8.10
N ALA A 266 -8.35 -2.35 8.16
CA ALA A 266 -8.19 -0.91 8.06
C ALA A 266 -8.09 -0.50 6.58
N ILE A 267 -8.75 0.59 6.19
CA ILE A 267 -8.83 1.06 4.80
C ILE A 267 -8.47 2.54 4.77
N THR A 268 -7.42 2.90 4.03
CA THR A 268 -7.09 4.30 3.74
C THR A 268 -7.84 4.76 2.50
N THR A 269 -8.12 6.07 2.43
CA THR A 269 -8.79 6.68 1.29
C THR A 269 -8.13 8.00 0.91
N ALA A 270 -8.45 8.52 -0.26
CA ALA A 270 -8.06 9.85 -0.74
C ALA A 270 -9.24 10.82 -0.72
N GLY A 271 -8.94 12.13 -0.77
CA GLY A 271 -9.96 13.16 -0.97
C GLY A 271 -10.77 12.92 -2.25
N ASP A 272 -12.05 13.27 -2.23
CA ASP A 272 -12.96 13.11 -3.37
C ASP A 272 -13.57 14.47 -3.74
N ASP A 273 -12.73 15.36 -4.27
CA ASP A 273 -13.12 16.73 -4.59
C ASP A 273 -14.22 16.81 -5.65
N GLU A 274 -14.26 15.82 -6.56
CA GLU A 274 -15.26 15.63 -7.62
C GLU A 274 -16.51 14.86 -7.15
N GLY A 275 -16.49 14.32 -5.93
CA GLY A 275 -17.61 13.58 -5.35
C GLY A 275 -18.75 14.47 -4.84
N GLU A 276 -19.79 13.82 -4.34
CA GLU A 276 -20.94 14.46 -3.68
C GLU A 276 -21.31 13.75 -2.38
N GLY A 277 -22.07 14.43 -1.52
CA GLY A 277 -22.60 13.87 -0.27
C GLY A 277 -21.52 13.27 0.64
N GLU A 278 -21.78 12.07 1.14
CA GLU A 278 -20.86 11.36 2.05
C GLU A 278 -19.51 11.05 1.41
N SER A 279 -19.44 10.80 0.10
CA SER A 279 -18.17 10.49 -0.55
C SER A 279 -17.20 11.65 -0.48
N LYS A 280 -17.70 12.87 -0.73
CA LYS A 280 -16.90 14.11 -0.61
C LYS A 280 -16.56 14.42 0.83
N ARG A 281 -17.51 14.24 1.76
CA ARG A 281 -17.32 14.52 3.20
C ARG A 281 -16.25 13.62 3.81
N LEU A 282 -16.30 12.33 3.47
CA LEU A 282 -15.48 11.27 4.05
C LEU A 282 -14.26 10.90 3.20
N GLY A 283 -14.05 11.56 2.06
CA GLY A 283 -12.82 11.41 1.29
C GLY A 283 -11.60 11.77 2.14
N GLY A 284 -10.61 10.88 2.17
CA GLY A 284 -9.40 11.03 2.97
C GLY A 284 -9.53 10.54 4.42
N ALA A 285 -10.65 9.90 4.77
CA ALA A 285 -10.82 9.21 6.04
C ALA A 285 -10.14 7.83 6.06
N VAL A 286 -9.98 7.28 7.26
CA VAL A 286 -9.62 5.87 7.48
C VAL A 286 -10.83 5.13 8.04
N PHE A 287 -11.12 3.95 7.49
CA PHE A 287 -12.21 3.08 7.94
C PHE A 287 -11.66 1.81 8.58
N ARG A 288 -12.47 1.19 9.45
CA ARG A 288 -12.21 -0.14 10.02
C ARG A 288 -13.46 -1.00 9.90
N VAL A 289 -13.29 -2.27 9.56
CA VAL A 289 -14.40 -3.22 9.44
C VAL A 289 -13.99 -4.61 9.88
N GLN A 290 -14.83 -5.28 10.65
CA GLN A 290 -14.61 -6.68 11.04
C GLN A 290 -14.81 -7.60 9.83
N VAL A 291 -13.75 -8.24 9.37
CA VAL A 291 -13.79 -9.17 8.23
C VAL A 291 -13.55 -10.63 8.62
N GLY A 292 -12.93 -10.85 9.77
CA GLY A 292 -12.57 -12.18 10.28
C GLY A 292 -11.42 -12.83 9.52
N ALA A 293 -10.45 -12.03 9.06
CA ALA A 293 -9.26 -12.50 8.35
C ALA A 293 -7.98 -11.95 8.99
N GLU A 294 -6.90 -12.71 8.94
CA GLU A 294 -5.60 -12.33 9.50
C GLU A 294 -4.60 -12.06 8.37
N GLY A 295 -3.84 -10.97 8.48
CA GLY A 295 -2.79 -10.65 7.51
C GLY A 295 -1.56 -11.53 7.66
N THR A 296 -0.85 -11.78 6.56
CA THR A 296 0.47 -12.43 6.63
C THR A 296 1.46 -11.58 7.43
N ALA A 297 2.45 -12.19 8.08
CA ALA A 297 3.48 -11.44 8.80
C ALA A 297 4.18 -10.44 7.87
N ARG A 298 4.43 -9.21 8.34
CA ARG A 298 5.24 -8.23 7.61
C ARG A 298 6.71 -8.61 7.74
N TYR A 299 7.46 -8.45 6.65
CA TYR A 299 8.91 -8.56 6.67
C TYR A 299 9.57 -7.23 7.04
N ALA A 300 10.80 -7.30 7.56
CA ALA A 300 11.59 -6.14 7.94
C ALA A 300 12.85 -6.03 7.08
N TYR A 301 13.17 -4.82 6.64
CA TYR A 301 14.27 -4.57 5.72
C TYR A 301 15.61 -4.87 6.40
N LYS A 302 16.49 -5.56 5.69
CA LYS A 302 17.86 -5.84 6.13
C LYS A 302 18.75 -4.70 5.66
N LEU A 303 18.95 -3.72 6.54
CA LEU A 303 20.02 -2.72 6.46
C LEU A 303 21.37 -3.36 6.86
#